data_AF-C8PJ86-F1
#
_entry.id   AF-C8PJ86-F1
#
_cell.length_a   1.000
_cell.length_b   1.000
_cell.length_c   1.000
_cell.angle_alpha   90.00
_cell.angle_beta   90.00
_cell.angle_gamma   90.00
#
_symmetry.space_group_name_H-M   'P 1'
#
loop_
_entity.id
_entity.type
_entity.pdbx_description
1 polymer ?
#
loop_
_entity_poly.entity_id
_entity_poly.type
_entity_poly.pdbx_seq_one_letter_code
_entity_poly.pdbx_strand_id
1 'polypeptide(L)'
;MIEVFKLTKRHMDENENLPKELKDIKVFSTCVGHGVGTIDFSEKVLEIDDEEFKRIIENSGDYVKFKIGNLSKYFEIEIFAEHAAKLIPQLCECELKDLLKNMREGYFVLRKDF
;
A
#
# COMPACT_ATOMS: atom_id res chain seq x y z
N MET A 1 14.73 9.62 3.30
CA MET A 1 13.67 9.19 4.25
C MET A 1 12.66 8.36 3.49
N ILE A 2 12.20 7.26 4.06
CA ILE A 2 11.23 6.35 3.44
C ILE A 2 9.91 6.45 4.21
N GLU A 3 8.85 6.82 3.52
CA GLU A 3 7.51 6.85 4.09
C GLU A 3 6.74 5.59 3.70
N VAL A 4 6.05 4.99 4.66
CA VAL A 4 5.20 3.82 4.45
C VAL A 4 3.76 4.23 4.62
N PHE A 5 3.00 4.09 3.55
CA PHE A 5 1.58 4.35 3.54
C PHE A 5 0.80 3.04 3.53
N LYS A 6 -0.32 3.03 4.24
CA LYS A 6 -1.32 1.96 4.19
C LYS A 6 -2.55 2.47 3.47
N LEU A 7 -2.94 1.81 2.39
CA LEU A 7 -4.25 2.05 1.80
C LEU A 7 -5.29 1.24 2.56
N THR A 8 -6.06 1.93 3.40
CA THR A 8 -7.14 1.33 4.19
C THR A 8 -8.43 2.04 3.90
N LYS A 9 -9.38 1.26 3.37
CA LYS A 9 -10.79 1.61 3.18
C LYS A 9 -11.11 2.35 1.87
N ARG A 10 -11.91 1.67 1.07
CA ARG A 10 -12.68 2.20 -0.05
C ARG A 10 -14.00 2.73 0.49
N HIS A 11 -14.19 4.05 0.52
CA HIS A 11 -15.47 4.63 0.95
C HIS A 11 -16.39 4.85 -0.25
N MET A 12 -17.55 4.21 -0.23
CA MET A 12 -18.66 4.48 -1.14
C MET A 12 -19.91 4.58 -0.26
N ASP A 13 -20.41 5.79 -0.02
CA ASP A 13 -21.68 5.94 0.68
C ASP A 13 -22.79 5.32 -0.19
N GLU A 14 -23.49 4.34 0.38
CA GLU A 14 -24.71 3.81 -0.20
C GLU A 14 -25.86 4.75 0.12
N ASN A 15 -26.57 5.19 -0.92
CA ASN A 15 -27.80 5.93 -0.76
C ASN A 15 -28.90 5.11 -1.44
N GLU A 16 -29.65 4.36 -0.64
CA GLU A 16 -30.71 3.47 -1.12
C GLU A 16 -31.81 4.24 -1.87
N ASN A 17 -32.01 5.51 -1.49
CA ASN A 17 -33.04 6.42 -2.02
C ASN A 17 -32.62 7.19 -3.27
N LEU A 18 -31.45 6.90 -3.86
CA LEU A 18 -31.03 7.58 -5.08
C LEU A 18 -31.98 7.22 -6.25
N PRO A 19 -32.53 8.22 -6.99
CA PRO A 19 -33.31 7.99 -8.21
C PRO A 19 -32.55 7.13 -9.22
N LYS A 20 -33.28 6.35 -10.03
CA LYS A 20 -32.66 5.39 -10.96
C LYS A 20 -31.70 6.06 -11.95
N GLU A 21 -32.05 7.21 -12.52
CA GLU A 21 -31.13 7.88 -13.46
C GLU A 21 -29.82 8.29 -12.78
N LEU A 22 -29.87 8.71 -11.52
CA LEU A 22 -28.67 9.04 -10.74
C LEU A 22 -27.89 7.80 -10.31
N LYS A 23 -28.54 6.64 -10.11
CA LYS A 23 -27.86 5.35 -9.88
C LYS A 23 -27.11 4.91 -11.13
N ASP A 24 -27.72 5.03 -12.30
CA ASP A 24 -27.11 4.68 -13.58
C ASP A 24 -25.95 5.63 -13.91
N ILE A 25 -26.07 6.93 -13.61
CA ILE A 25 -24.97 7.91 -13.70
C ILE A 25 -23.87 7.59 -12.68
N LYS A 26 -24.22 7.25 -11.42
CA LYS A 26 -23.25 6.82 -10.40
C LYS A 26 -22.46 5.61 -10.92
N VAL A 27 -23.14 4.56 -11.38
CA VAL A 27 -22.52 3.36 -11.94
C VAL A 27 -21.63 3.72 -13.13
N PHE A 28 -22.13 4.47 -14.10
CA PHE A 28 -21.35 4.89 -15.26
C PHE A 28 -20.11 5.71 -14.86
N SER A 29 -20.26 6.69 -13.98
CA SER A 29 -19.16 7.50 -13.46
C SER A 29 -18.17 6.66 -12.64
N THR A 30 -18.62 5.63 -11.91
CA THR A 30 -17.74 4.70 -11.20
C THR A 30 -17.04 3.68 -12.09
N CYS A 31 -17.62 3.36 -13.24
CA CYS A 31 -17.10 2.39 -14.20
C CYS A 31 -16.19 3.00 -15.27
N VAL A 32 -16.13 4.35 -15.38
CA VAL A 32 -15.29 5.04 -16.37
C VAL A 32 -14.20 5.84 -15.64
N GLY A 33 -13.01 5.25 -15.52
CA GLY A 33 -11.82 5.78 -14.83
C GLY A 33 -11.18 4.75 -13.88
N HIS A 34 -9.91 4.92 -13.50
CA HIS A 34 -9.12 3.98 -12.67
C HIS A 34 -9.60 3.80 -11.19
N GLY A 35 -10.83 4.19 -10.84
CA GLY A 35 -11.33 4.09 -9.45
C GLY A 35 -12.28 5.21 -9.00
N VAL A 36 -13.26 5.61 -9.82
CA VAL A 36 -14.22 6.63 -9.39
C VAL A 36 -15.34 5.98 -8.55
N GLY A 37 -15.77 6.65 -7.47
CA GLY A 37 -16.79 6.15 -6.52
C GLY A 37 -16.24 5.49 -5.27
N THR A 38 -14.93 5.24 -5.23
CA THR A 38 -14.21 4.84 -4.04
C THR A 38 -13.11 5.83 -3.75
N ILE A 39 -13.19 6.46 -2.58
CA ILE A 39 -12.08 7.24 -2.04
C ILE A 39 -11.18 6.26 -1.33
N ASP A 40 -9.97 6.09 -1.85
CA ASP A 40 -8.91 5.37 -1.17
C ASP A 40 -8.25 6.29 -0.15
N PHE A 41 -8.33 5.92 1.13
CA PHE A 41 -7.61 6.62 2.17
C PHE A 41 -6.22 5.99 2.33
N SER A 42 -5.21 6.79 2.01
CA SER A 42 -3.81 6.47 2.27
C SER A 42 -3.37 7.14 3.56
N GLU A 43 -3.00 6.35 4.56
CA GLU A 43 -2.50 6.85 5.84
C GLU A 43 -1.00 6.56 5.94
N LYS A 44 -0.19 7.55 6.31
CA LYS A 44 1.21 7.31 6.68
C LYS A 44 1.23 6.58 8.01
N VAL A 45 1.74 5.36 8.01
CA VAL A 45 1.75 4.47 9.19
C VAL A 45 3.14 4.25 9.76
N LEU A 46 4.19 4.53 8.99
CA LEU A 46 5.58 4.39 9.41
C LEU A 46 6.47 5.32 8.59
N GLU A 47 7.52 5.80 9.24
CA GLU A 47 8.61 6.55 8.63
C GLU A 47 9.91 5.84 9.00
N ILE A 48 10.76 5.58 8.00
CA ILE A 48 12.01 4.83 8.13
C ILE A 48 13.14 5.72 7.62
N ASP A 49 14.17 5.91 8.42
CA ASP A 49 15.36 6.64 7.95
C ASP A 49 16.16 5.80 6.94
N ASP A 50 17.03 6.45 6.16
CA ASP A 50 17.79 5.76 5.12
C ASP A 50 18.81 4.74 5.68
N GLU A 51 19.35 4.95 6.87
CA GLU A 51 20.31 4.05 7.51
C GLU A 51 19.61 2.79 8.04
N GLU A 52 18.46 2.95 8.68
CA GLU A 52 17.60 1.87 9.11
C GLU A 52 17.08 1.08 7.90
N PHE A 53 16.61 1.76 6.86
CA PHE A 53 16.15 1.08 5.65
C PHE A 53 17.27 0.23 5.04
N LYS A 54 18.48 0.79 4.95
CA LYS A 54 19.66 0.05 4.47
C LYS A 54 19.95 -1.17 5.34
N ARG A 55 19.91 -1.02 6.67
CA ARG A 55 20.05 -2.13 7.63
C ARG A 55 18.99 -3.21 7.42
N ILE A 56 17.73 -2.83 7.19
CA ILE A 56 16.63 -3.79 6.93
C ILE A 56 16.94 -4.60 5.66
N ILE A 57 17.33 -3.93 4.56
CA ILE A 57 17.64 -4.62 3.29
C ILE A 57 18.84 -5.56 3.42
N GLU A 58 19.91 -5.13 4.09
CA GLU A 58 21.15 -5.92 4.26
C GLU A 58 20.91 -7.19 5.07
N ASN A 59 20.09 -7.11 6.13
CA ASN A 59 19.79 -8.22 7.03
C ASN A 59 18.58 -9.07 6.60
N SER A 60 18.05 -8.85 5.41
CA SER A 60 16.90 -9.59 4.86
C SER A 60 17.28 -10.52 3.70
N GLY A 61 16.38 -11.44 3.38
CA GLY A 61 16.53 -12.41 2.28
C GLY A 61 16.43 -11.81 0.88
N ASP A 62 16.72 -12.63 -0.13
CA ASP A 62 16.87 -12.20 -1.52
C ASP A 62 15.60 -11.59 -2.12
N TYR A 63 14.42 -12.10 -1.74
CA TYR A 63 13.16 -11.54 -2.25
C TYR A 63 12.93 -10.11 -1.74
N VAL A 64 13.35 -9.80 -0.51
CA VAL A 64 13.27 -8.46 0.06
C VAL A 64 14.18 -7.51 -0.73
N LYS A 65 15.43 -7.91 -0.96
CA LYS A 65 16.39 -7.15 -1.77
C LYS A 65 15.87 -6.91 -3.19
N PHE A 66 15.28 -7.92 -3.82
CA PHE A 66 14.69 -7.81 -5.15
C PHE A 66 13.48 -6.86 -5.17
N LYS A 67 12.50 -7.09 -4.28
CA LYS A 67 11.20 -6.41 -4.32
C LYS A 67 11.27 -4.99 -3.78
N ILE A 68 11.91 -4.77 -2.63
CA ILE A 68 11.93 -3.46 -1.94
C ILE A 68 13.30 -2.77 -2.00
N GLY A 69 14.40 -3.51 -2.20
CA GLY A 69 15.75 -2.91 -2.28
C GLY A 69 15.95 -1.95 -3.46
N ASN A 70 15.08 -2.01 -4.48
CA ASN A 70 15.08 -1.11 -5.62
C ASN A 70 14.29 0.19 -5.38
N LEU A 71 13.88 0.52 -4.15
CA LEU A 71 13.06 1.69 -3.85
C LEU A 71 13.67 3.00 -4.36
N SER A 72 14.99 3.19 -4.23
CA SER A 72 15.67 4.38 -4.75
C SER A 72 15.63 4.50 -6.28
N LYS A 73 15.34 3.42 -7.01
CA LYS A 73 15.22 3.41 -8.47
C LYS A 73 13.78 3.65 -8.92
N TYR A 74 12.81 3.11 -8.19
CA TYR A 74 11.40 3.16 -8.56
C TYR A 74 10.64 4.30 -7.89
N PHE A 75 11.23 4.95 -6.87
CA PHE A 75 10.64 6.01 -6.03
C PHE A 75 9.46 5.54 -5.17
N GLU A 76 8.71 4.58 -5.68
CA GLU A 76 7.52 4.02 -5.06
C GLU A 76 7.44 2.50 -5.29
N ILE A 77 7.04 1.74 -4.27
CA ILE A 77 6.86 0.29 -4.35
C ILE A 77 5.58 -0.13 -3.63
N GLU A 78 4.71 -0.82 -4.37
CA GLU A 78 3.47 -1.39 -3.86
C GLU A 78 3.66 -2.82 -3.32
N ILE A 79 3.14 -3.05 -2.12
CA ILE A 79 3.15 -4.32 -1.39
C ILE A 79 1.71 -4.78 -1.16
N PHE A 80 1.19 -5.57 -2.10
CA PHE A 80 -0.06 -6.31 -1.96
C PHE A 80 0.09 -7.53 -1.04
N ALA A 81 -1.04 -8.14 -0.65
CA ALA A 81 -1.10 -9.36 0.18
C ALA A 81 -0.16 -10.48 -0.28
N GLU A 82 -0.13 -10.75 -1.58
CA GLU A 82 0.71 -11.78 -2.17
C GLU A 82 2.21 -11.48 -2.04
N HIS A 83 2.58 -10.19 -2.11
CA HIS A 83 3.95 -9.75 -1.88
C HIS A 83 4.31 -9.87 -0.40
N ALA A 84 3.44 -9.42 0.49
CA ALA A 84 3.65 -9.49 1.93
C ALA A 84 3.87 -10.93 2.42
N ALA A 85 3.08 -11.89 1.93
CA ALA A 85 3.23 -13.30 2.27
C ALA A 85 4.64 -13.85 1.95
N LYS A 86 5.28 -13.34 0.89
CA LYS A 86 6.66 -13.69 0.50
C LYS A 86 7.73 -12.87 1.21
N LEU A 87 7.42 -11.62 1.58
CA LEU A 87 8.34 -10.71 2.28
C LEU A 87 8.49 -11.08 3.75
N ILE A 88 7.40 -11.36 4.46
CA ILE A 88 7.38 -11.65 5.91
C ILE A 88 8.41 -12.72 6.32
N PRO A 89 8.53 -13.89 5.68
CA PRO A 89 9.50 -14.90 6.10
C PRO A 89 10.97 -14.49 5.86
N GLN A 90 11.22 -13.48 5.01
CA GLN A 90 12.56 -13.06 4.63
C GLN A 90 12.98 -11.71 5.23
N LEU A 91 12.03 -10.94 5.75
CA LEU A 91 12.33 -9.70 6.47
C LEU A 91 12.99 -10.01 7.81
N CYS A 92 14.02 -9.23 8.15
CA CYS A 92 14.52 -9.17 9.52
C CYS A 92 13.42 -8.65 10.47
N GLU A 93 13.58 -8.86 11.78
CA GLU A 93 12.66 -8.25 12.76
C GLU A 93 12.78 -6.73 12.69
N CYS A 94 11.68 -6.07 12.34
CA CYS A 94 11.55 -4.62 12.18
C CYS A 94 10.07 -4.24 12.18
N GLU A 95 9.77 -2.96 12.41
CA GLU A 95 8.39 -2.47 12.47
C GLU A 95 7.62 -2.69 11.16
N LEU A 96 8.29 -2.58 10.01
CA LEU A 96 7.71 -2.90 8.70
C LEU A 96 7.21 -4.36 8.64
N LYS A 97 7.95 -5.31 9.20
CA LYS A 97 7.54 -6.72 9.23
C LYS A 97 6.26 -6.91 10.05
N ASP A 98 6.14 -6.19 11.16
CA ASP A 98 4.97 -6.28 12.03
C ASP A 98 3.73 -5.61 11.40
N LEU A 99 3.91 -4.52 10.64
CA LEU A 99 2.85 -3.94 9.82
C LEU A 99 2.34 -4.91 8.75
N LEU A 100 3.27 -5.57 8.03
CA LEU A 100 2.90 -6.53 6.98
C LEU A 100 2.21 -7.79 7.55
N LYS A 101 2.63 -8.29 8.72
CA LYS A 101 1.94 -9.40 9.42
C LYS A 101 0.49 -9.05 9.77
N ASN A 102 0.22 -7.79 10.09
CA ASN A 102 -1.11 -7.30 10.47
C ASN A 102 -1.96 -6.82 9.28
N MET A 103 -1.53 -7.07 8.04
CA MET A 103 -2.27 -6.67 6.86
C MET A 103 -3.51 -7.56 6.65
N ARG A 104 -4.69 -7.01 6.92
CA ARG A 104 -5.98 -7.70 6.72
C ARG A 104 -6.62 -7.40 5.36
N GLU A 105 -6.43 -6.18 4.86
CA GLU A 105 -6.99 -5.68 3.60
C GLU A 105 -6.10 -4.58 3.02
N GLY A 106 -6.26 -4.30 1.72
CA GLY A 106 -5.54 -3.24 1.02
C GLY A 106 -4.10 -3.61 0.60
N TYR A 107 -3.25 -2.60 0.51
CA TYR A 107 -1.83 -2.74 0.22
C TYR A 107 -1.03 -1.62 0.91
N PHE A 108 0.27 -1.83 1.05
CA PHE A 108 1.18 -0.77 1.49
C PHE A 108 1.93 -0.17 0.31
N VAL A 109 2.30 1.09 0.45
CA VAL A 109 3.15 1.81 -0.49
C VAL A 109 4.37 2.32 0.27
N LEU A 110 5.55 1.92 -0.18
CA LEU A 110 6.81 2.52 0.28
C LEU A 110 7.15 3.63 -0.69
N ARG A 111 7.42 4.83 -0.18
CA ARG A 111 7.81 6.00 -0.96
C ARG A 111 9.13 6.54 -0.47
N LYS A 112 9.99 6.95 -1.39
CA LYS A 112 11.23 7.68 -1.09
C LYS A 112 11.18 9.06 -1.71
N ASP A 113 11.19 10.06 -0.84
CA ASP A 113 11.34 11.47 -1.23
C ASP A 113 12.84 11.84 -1.27
N PHE A 114 13.20 12.71 -2.23
CA PHE A 114 14.55 13.21 -2.49
C PHE A 114 14.66 14.70 -2.18
#